data_AF-A0A0X8XB33-F1
#
_entry.id   AF-A0A0X8XB33-F1
#
_cell.length_a   1.000
_cell.length_b   1.000
_cell.length_c   1.000
_cell.angle_alpha   90.00
_cell.angle_beta   90.00
_cell.angle_gamma   90.00
#
_symmetry.space_group_name_H-M   'P 1'
#
loop_
_entity.id
_entity.type
_entity.pdbx_description
1 polymer ?
#
loop_
_entity_poly.entity_id
_entity_poly.type
_entity_poly.pdbx_seq_one_letter_code
_entity_poly.pdbx_strand_id
1 'polypeptide(L)'
;MQARWFSQQGRERARNSDAAAVGQQGQHLLAVLVDGAEKGPRGAELARHWADTVMQALAEASTRSQATVGARLRQAHAQLRHDFLHDIASYCMVSLDLETLAMHVWHCGDCRVGLRRPTKTRWLTTPHLLVHQPGLPSSCSPEEQERREQQLTRSLNARRFCPPENHVFSLCQDQTLLLSTDGYWQEHLEAGTPRDCLQDDASLLTLPVRPGSLAHVEQASDTDNLRYVSPA
;
A
#
# COMPACT_ATOMS: atom_id res chain seq x y z
N MET A 1 -18.76 5.35 9.04
CA MET A 1 -18.04 5.16 7.75
C MET A 1 -17.96 3.67 7.41
N GLN A 2 -17.93 3.33 6.13
CA GLN A 2 -17.76 1.96 5.65
C GLN A 2 -16.56 1.91 4.71
N ALA A 3 -15.55 1.12 5.06
CA ALA A 3 -14.43 0.81 4.18
C ALA A 3 -14.77 -0.42 3.33
N ARG A 4 -14.06 -0.60 2.22
CA ARG A 4 -14.18 -1.80 1.38
C ARG A 4 -12.79 -2.34 1.06
N TRP A 5 -12.61 -3.63 1.24
CA TRP A 5 -11.41 -4.36 0.90
C TRP A 5 -11.72 -5.34 -0.23
N PHE A 6 -10.99 -5.23 -1.32
CA PHE A 6 -10.97 -6.19 -2.40
C PHE A 6 -9.56 -6.75 -2.51
N SER A 7 -9.42 -8.07 -2.62
CA SER A 7 -8.13 -8.70 -2.87
C SER A 7 -8.31 -10.08 -3.49
N GLN A 8 -7.59 -10.37 -4.56
CA GLN A 8 -7.66 -11.65 -5.23
C GLN A 8 -6.28 -12.10 -5.68
N GLN A 9 -6.11 -13.41 -5.75
CA GLN A 9 -4.97 -14.08 -6.34
C GLN A 9 -4.96 -13.90 -7.85
N GLY A 10 -3.77 -13.62 -8.39
CA GLY A 10 -3.52 -13.60 -9.82
C GLY A 10 -3.42 -15.00 -10.43
N ARG A 11 -3.71 -15.13 -11.73
CA ARG A 11 -3.66 -16.42 -12.43
C ARG A 11 -2.26 -17.04 -12.54
N GLU A 12 -1.21 -16.22 -12.49
CA GLU A 12 0.19 -16.67 -12.53
C GLU A 12 0.83 -16.78 -11.14
N ARG A 13 0.07 -16.44 -10.09
CA ARG A 13 0.53 -16.51 -8.71
C ARG A 13 0.18 -17.84 -8.08
N ALA A 14 1.06 -18.36 -7.25
CA ALA A 14 0.82 -19.58 -6.49
C ALA A 14 -0.08 -19.31 -5.27
N ARG A 15 -0.08 -18.06 -4.77
CA ARG A 15 -0.89 -17.61 -3.63
C ARG A 15 -1.07 -16.10 -3.68
N ASN A 16 -2.17 -15.61 -3.11
CA ASN A 16 -2.34 -14.19 -2.82
C ASN A 16 -1.36 -13.72 -1.72
N SER A 17 -0.41 -12.87 -2.09
CA SER A 17 0.63 -12.32 -1.22
C SER A 17 0.38 -10.86 -0.81
N ASP A 18 -0.79 -10.32 -1.12
CA ASP A 18 -1.24 -9.01 -0.65
C ASP A 18 -1.81 -9.09 0.75
N ALA A 19 -1.70 -7.99 1.51
CA ALA A 19 -2.34 -7.83 2.81
C ALA A 19 -2.64 -6.36 3.12
N ALA A 20 -3.71 -6.12 3.89
CA ALA A 20 -4.08 -4.80 4.36
C ALA A 20 -4.37 -4.77 5.87
N ALA A 21 -4.18 -3.61 6.47
CA ALA A 21 -4.67 -3.31 7.81
C ALA A 21 -5.43 -1.98 7.78
N VAL A 22 -6.57 -1.90 8.46
CA VAL A 22 -7.35 -0.66 8.58
C VAL A 22 -7.90 -0.52 9.99
N GLY A 23 -7.90 0.69 10.52
CA GLY A 23 -8.40 0.97 11.86
C GLY A 23 -8.58 2.45 12.11
N GLN A 24 -9.12 2.78 13.27
CA GLN A 24 -9.26 4.17 13.71
C GLN A 24 -8.68 4.34 15.11
N GLN A 25 -7.93 5.42 15.29
CA GLN A 25 -7.34 5.81 16.57
C GLN A 25 -7.65 7.29 16.85
N GLY A 26 -8.53 7.55 17.84
CA GLY A 26 -9.03 8.90 18.08
C GLY A 26 -9.66 9.49 16.81
N GLN A 27 -9.27 10.71 16.43
CA GLN A 27 -9.72 11.32 15.18
C GLN A 27 -9.01 10.81 13.91
N HIS A 28 -8.06 9.88 14.01
CA HIS A 28 -7.28 9.42 12.86
C HIS A 28 -7.79 8.11 12.28
N LEU A 29 -8.15 8.12 11.01
CA LEU A 29 -8.32 6.90 10.21
C LEU A 29 -6.94 6.45 9.71
N LEU A 30 -6.58 5.21 10.02
CA LEU A 30 -5.30 4.60 9.66
C LEU A 30 -5.54 3.47 8.67
N ALA A 31 -4.67 3.36 7.67
CA ALA A 31 -4.67 2.19 6.80
C ALA A 31 -3.28 1.88 6.25
N VAL A 32 -3.06 0.61 5.98
CA VAL A 32 -1.82 0.05 5.44
C VAL A 32 -2.21 -0.96 4.37
N LEU A 33 -1.47 -0.97 3.26
CA LEU A 33 -1.52 -1.96 2.21
C LEU A 33 -0.09 -2.42 1.93
N VAL A 34 0.09 -3.74 1.81
CA VAL A 34 1.36 -4.39 1.55
C VAL A 34 1.17 -5.43 0.46
N ASP A 35 2.13 -5.50 -0.43
CA ASP A 35 2.22 -6.42 -1.55
C ASP A 35 3.53 -7.19 -1.42
N GLY A 36 3.44 -8.48 -1.11
CA GLY A 36 4.59 -9.34 -0.91
C GLY A 36 5.00 -10.03 -2.20
N ALA A 37 6.27 -9.90 -2.60
CA ALA A 37 6.74 -10.59 -3.81
C ALA A 37 6.87 -12.11 -3.59
N GLU A 38 6.52 -12.90 -4.61
CA GLU A 38 6.73 -14.36 -4.63
C GLU A 38 8.19 -14.79 -4.76
N LYS A 39 9.11 -13.83 -4.97
CA LYS A 39 10.56 -14.11 -5.02
C LYS A 39 11.08 -14.71 -3.70
N GLY A 40 10.43 -14.37 -2.58
CA GLY A 40 10.74 -14.91 -1.26
C GLY A 40 9.82 -16.06 -0.87
N PRO A 41 10.28 -16.98 0.00
CA PRO A 41 9.49 -18.14 0.41
C PRO A 41 8.20 -17.75 1.16
N ARG A 42 8.17 -16.56 1.80
CA ARG A 42 7.19 -16.13 2.81
C ARG A 42 6.56 -14.77 2.47
N GLY A 43 6.48 -14.39 1.20
CA GLY A 43 5.94 -13.09 0.75
C GLY A 43 4.59 -12.71 1.39
N ALA A 44 3.62 -13.62 1.36
CA ALA A 44 2.29 -13.42 1.99
C ALA A 44 2.36 -13.23 3.52
N GLU A 45 3.27 -13.92 4.19
CA GLU A 45 3.47 -13.80 5.64
C GLU A 45 4.18 -12.49 6.00
N LEU A 46 5.17 -12.09 5.20
CA LEU A 46 5.79 -10.77 5.30
C LEU A 46 4.74 -9.67 5.13
N ALA A 47 3.87 -9.78 4.13
CA ALA A 47 2.84 -8.78 3.85
C ALA A 47 1.90 -8.60 5.05
N ARG A 48 1.35 -9.71 5.58
CA ARG A 48 0.50 -9.68 6.79
C ARG A 48 1.24 -9.13 8.00
N HIS A 49 2.44 -9.63 8.27
CA HIS A 49 3.24 -9.19 9.42
C HIS A 49 3.56 -7.70 9.35
N TRP A 50 3.96 -7.22 8.17
CA TRP A 50 4.30 -5.81 7.98
C TRP A 50 3.07 -4.91 8.06
N ALA A 51 1.92 -5.32 7.49
CA ALA A 51 0.68 -4.57 7.60
C ALA A 51 0.28 -4.33 9.07
N ASP A 52 0.33 -5.37 9.90
CA ASP A 52 -0.02 -5.31 11.32
C ASP A 52 1.00 -4.48 12.12
N THR A 53 2.29 -4.72 11.89
CA THR A 53 3.39 -4.03 12.58
C THR A 53 3.39 -2.53 12.27
N VAL A 54 3.15 -2.15 11.02
CA VAL A 54 3.07 -0.74 10.59
C VAL A 54 1.81 -0.08 11.14
N MET A 55 0.68 -0.78 11.16
CA MET A 55 -0.54 -0.28 11.78
C MET A 55 -0.32 0.07 13.25
N GLN A 56 0.33 -0.83 14.00
CA GLN A 56 0.69 -0.57 15.39
C GLN A 56 1.68 0.60 15.53
N ALA A 57 2.70 0.66 14.67
CA ALA A 57 3.68 1.76 14.67
C ALA A 57 3.01 3.12 14.41
N LEU A 58 2.02 3.17 13.50
CA LEU A 58 1.21 4.37 13.28
C LEU A 58 0.34 4.67 14.49
N ALA A 59 -0.35 3.68 15.06
CA ALA A 59 -1.19 3.90 16.22
C ALA A 59 -0.39 4.48 17.41
N GLU A 60 0.78 3.95 17.69
CA GLU A 60 1.59 4.39 18.83
C GLU A 60 2.39 5.68 18.58
N ALA A 61 2.48 6.15 17.33
CA ALA A 61 3.26 7.35 17.02
C ALA A 61 2.62 8.58 17.68
N SER A 62 3.41 9.29 18.50
CA SER A 62 2.97 10.53 19.17
C SER A 62 2.68 11.66 18.18
N THR A 63 3.36 11.67 17.04
CA THR A 63 3.15 12.62 15.94
C THR A 63 3.24 11.90 14.60
N ARG A 64 2.54 12.41 13.59
CA ARG A 64 2.57 11.91 12.20
C ARG A 64 3.74 12.48 11.38
N SER A 65 4.80 12.93 12.05
CA SER A 65 5.99 13.44 11.38
C SER A 65 6.81 12.29 10.75
N GLN A 66 7.51 12.57 9.66
CA GLN A 66 8.39 11.59 9.02
C GLN A 66 9.48 11.06 9.97
N ALA A 67 9.98 11.91 10.88
CA ALA A 67 11.01 11.51 11.85
C ALA A 67 10.46 10.49 12.86
N THR A 68 9.30 10.78 13.47
CA THR A 68 8.68 9.90 14.47
C THR A 68 8.26 8.57 13.87
N VAL A 69 7.53 8.60 12.75
CA VAL A 69 7.06 7.39 12.07
C VAL A 69 8.25 6.61 11.50
N GLY A 70 9.21 7.29 10.87
CA GLY A 70 10.42 6.66 10.33
C GLY A 70 11.27 5.96 11.39
N ALA A 71 11.38 6.51 12.60
CA ALA A 71 12.09 5.87 13.71
C ALA A 71 11.40 4.56 14.15
N ARG A 72 10.06 4.58 14.29
CA ARG A 72 9.28 3.37 14.63
C ARG A 72 9.38 2.31 13.54
N LEU A 73 9.27 2.71 12.27
CA LEU A 73 9.43 1.78 11.14
C LEU A 73 10.83 1.18 11.08
N ARG A 74 11.88 1.93 11.44
CA ARG A 74 13.24 1.39 11.54
C ARG A 74 13.36 0.34 12.63
N GLN A 75 12.74 0.57 13.79
CA GLN A 75 12.73 -0.40 14.88
C GLN A 75 11.98 -1.68 14.50
N ALA A 76 10.80 -1.55 13.88
CA ALA A 76 10.03 -2.67 13.34
C ALA A 76 10.82 -3.45 12.28
N HIS A 77 11.44 -2.72 11.34
CA HIS A 77 12.25 -3.30 10.26
C HIS A 77 13.41 -4.17 10.77
N ALA A 78 14.05 -3.76 11.87
CA ALA A 78 15.17 -4.50 12.44
C ALA A 78 14.80 -5.95 12.83
N GLN A 79 13.52 -6.21 13.11
CA GLN A 79 13.03 -7.55 13.46
C GLN A 79 12.88 -8.47 12.25
N LEU A 80 12.69 -7.93 11.04
CA LEU A 80 12.46 -8.70 9.82
C LEU A 80 13.61 -9.64 9.45
N ARG A 81 14.83 -9.36 9.90
CA ARG A 81 16.03 -10.15 9.55
C ARG A 81 15.96 -11.60 10.01
N HIS A 82 15.21 -11.88 11.07
CA HIS A 82 15.12 -13.23 11.62
C HIS A 82 14.20 -14.12 10.78
N ASP A 83 13.07 -13.58 10.32
CA ASP A 83 12.00 -14.36 9.72
C ASP A 83 11.84 -14.17 8.21
N PHE A 84 12.34 -13.06 7.66
CA PHE A 84 12.02 -12.56 6.31
C PHE A 84 13.27 -12.08 5.53
N LEU A 85 14.42 -12.72 5.74
CA LEU A 85 15.70 -12.27 5.18
C LEU A 85 15.73 -12.18 3.65
N HIS A 86 14.96 -13.04 2.98
CA HIS A 86 14.91 -13.19 1.53
C HIS A 86 13.64 -12.62 0.90
N ASP A 87 12.66 -12.27 1.73
CA ASP A 87 11.38 -11.73 1.30
C ASP A 87 11.48 -10.23 1.05
N ILE A 88 10.73 -9.78 0.06
CA ILE A 88 10.62 -8.37 -0.30
C ILE A 88 9.15 -8.01 -0.47
N ALA A 89 8.82 -6.75 -0.24
CA ALA A 89 7.47 -6.25 -0.41
C ALA A 89 7.43 -4.79 -0.84
N SER A 90 6.35 -4.40 -1.50
CA SER A 90 5.92 -3.02 -1.65
C SER A 90 4.89 -2.69 -0.58
N TYR A 91 4.79 -1.44 -0.15
CA TYR A 91 3.74 -1.02 0.77
C TYR A 91 3.41 0.46 0.64
N CYS A 92 2.18 0.81 1.00
CA CYS A 92 1.76 2.17 1.27
C CYS A 92 0.92 2.22 2.56
N MET A 93 0.98 3.35 3.27
CA MET A 93 0.22 3.57 4.48
C MET A 93 -0.25 5.02 4.56
N VAL A 94 -1.37 5.22 5.23
CA VAL A 94 -2.01 6.53 5.37
C VAL A 94 -2.45 6.76 6.82
N SER A 95 -2.37 8.03 7.22
CA SER A 95 -3.00 8.55 8.42
C SER A 95 -3.81 9.78 8.03
N LEU A 96 -5.14 9.67 8.06
CA LEU A 96 -6.07 10.73 7.75
C LEU A 96 -6.68 11.26 9.06
N ASP A 97 -6.44 12.52 9.37
CA ASP A 97 -7.17 13.24 10.40
C ASP A 97 -8.59 13.56 9.89
N LEU A 98 -9.61 13.03 10.56
CA LEU A 98 -11.01 13.16 10.13
C LEU A 98 -11.64 14.52 10.48
N GLU A 99 -10.99 15.31 11.34
CA GLU A 99 -11.43 16.67 11.68
C GLU A 99 -10.84 17.68 10.70
N THR A 100 -9.52 17.61 10.47
CA THR A 100 -8.81 18.58 9.62
C THR A 100 -8.73 18.16 8.16
N LEU A 101 -8.98 16.88 7.86
CA LEU A 101 -8.79 16.26 6.54
C LEU A 101 -7.35 16.35 6.02
N ALA A 102 -6.39 16.55 6.93
CA ALA A 102 -4.98 16.41 6.65
C ALA A 102 -4.62 14.92 6.58
N MET A 103 -4.01 14.51 5.47
CA MET A 103 -3.57 13.15 5.24
C MET A 103 -2.07 13.09 5.11
N HIS A 104 -1.46 12.23 5.91
CA HIS A 104 -0.09 11.80 5.72
C HIS A 104 -0.06 10.48 4.97
N VAL A 105 0.81 10.39 3.97
CA VAL A 105 1.04 9.19 3.17
C VAL A 105 2.50 8.79 3.29
N TRP A 106 2.76 7.50 3.48
CA TRP A 106 4.09 6.92 3.34
C TRP A 106 4.05 5.73 2.39
N HIS A 107 5.01 5.63 1.48
CA HIS A 107 5.09 4.46 0.60
C HIS A 107 6.52 4.04 0.27
N CYS A 108 6.65 2.78 -0.10
CA CYS A 108 7.88 2.17 -0.57
C CYS A 108 7.53 1.06 -1.57
N GLY A 109 7.90 1.23 -2.83
CA GLY A 109 7.63 0.28 -3.89
C GLY A 109 6.62 0.85 -4.85
N ASP A 110 5.81 -0.02 -5.44
CA ASP A 110 4.80 0.24 -6.46
C ASP A 110 3.36 0.23 -5.95
N CYS A 111 3.12 -0.04 -4.67
CA CYS A 111 1.83 0.25 -4.04
C CYS A 111 1.50 1.75 -4.13
N ARG A 112 0.26 2.09 -4.52
CA ARG A 112 -0.16 3.48 -4.76
C ARG A 112 -1.29 3.94 -3.87
N VAL A 113 -1.29 5.25 -3.59
CA VAL A 113 -2.39 5.95 -2.93
C VAL A 113 -3.02 6.93 -3.91
N GLY A 114 -4.35 6.93 -4.00
CA GLY A 114 -5.09 7.75 -4.96
C GLY A 114 -6.44 8.20 -4.46
N LEU A 115 -7.06 9.11 -5.20
CA LEU A 115 -8.44 9.55 -4.97
C LEU A 115 -9.30 9.15 -6.15
N ARG A 116 -10.46 8.54 -5.87
CA ARG A 116 -11.47 8.27 -6.89
C ARG A 116 -12.08 9.59 -7.37
N ARG A 117 -12.08 9.80 -8.68
CA ARG A 117 -12.91 10.81 -9.36
C ARG A 117 -14.01 10.11 -10.16
N PRO A 118 -15.04 10.85 -10.63
CA PRO A 118 -16.13 10.25 -11.41
C PRO A 118 -15.67 9.50 -12.66
N THR A 119 -14.57 9.95 -13.29
CA THR A 119 -14.10 9.41 -14.57
C THR A 119 -12.77 8.66 -14.50
N LYS A 120 -11.94 8.91 -13.48
CA LYS A 120 -10.62 8.27 -13.33
C LYS A 120 -10.09 8.35 -11.91
N THR A 121 -9.10 7.53 -11.59
CA THR A 121 -8.34 7.68 -10.35
C THR A 121 -7.28 8.78 -10.51
N ARG A 122 -7.19 9.69 -9.53
CA ARG A 122 -6.05 10.61 -9.39
C ARG A 122 -5.06 10.02 -8.40
N TRP A 123 -3.98 9.44 -8.89
CA TRP A 123 -2.89 8.97 -8.04
C TRP A 123 -2.15 10.13 -7.38
N LEU A 124 -1.86 9.97 -6.09
CA LEU A 124 -1.15 10.94 -5.25
C LEU A 124 0.33 10.59 -5.10
N THR A 125 0.67 9.31 -5.27
CA THR A 125 2.04 8.80 -5.19
C THR A 125 2.52 8.32 -6.56
N THR A 126 3.83 8.48 -6.78
CA THR A 126 4.55 7.91 -7.93
C THR A 126 5.19 6.60 -7.48
N PRO A 127 4.95 5.47 -8.15
CA PRO A 127 5.56 4.20 -7.76
C PRO A 127 7.08 4.27 -7.95
N HIS A 128 7.83 3.55 -7.13
CA HIS A 128 9.30 3.52 -7.18
C HIS A 128 9.83 2.59 -8.28
N LEU A 129 9.36 2.78 -9.51
CA LEU A 129 9.78 2.02 -10.69
C LEU A 129 10.91 2.72 -11.43
N LEU A 130 11.74 1.94 -12.13
CA LEU A 130 12.88 2.46 -12.86
C LEU A 130 12.43 3.44 -13.96
N VAL A 131 11.31 3.17 -14.63
CA VAL A 131 10.72 4.06 -15.65
C VAL A 131 10.45 5.49 -15.14
N HIS A 132 10.27 5.68 -13.83
CA HIS A 132 10.04 6.99 -13.22
C HIS A 132 11.32 7.68 -12.75
N GLN A 133 12.50 7.08 -12.94
CA GLN A 133 13.75 7.71 -12.56
C GLN A 133 14.13 8.87 -13.50
N PRO A 134 14.49 10.04 -12.94
CA PRO A 134 14.94 11.17 -13.73
C PRO A 134 16.28 10.87 -14.42
N GLY A 135 16.46 11.38 -15.63
CA GLY A 135 17.70 11.26 -16.39
C GLY A 135 17.85 9.98 -17.22
N LEU A 136 16.85 9.11 -17.23
CA LEU A 136 16.81 7.99 -18.18
C LEU A 136 16.59 8.49 -19.61
N PRO A 137 17.25 7.89 -20.62
CA PRO A 137 17.06 8.26 -22.01
C PRO A 137 15.63 7.91 -22.46
N SER A 138 14.98 8.87 -23.13
CA SER A 138 13.62 8.76 -23.64
C SER A 138 13.47 7.74 -24.77
N SER A 139 14.56 7.44 -25.49
CA SER A 139 14.58 6.38 -26.50
C SER A 139 15.22 5.13 -25.92
N CYS A 140 14.45 4.05 -25.86
CA CYS A 140 14.94 2.70 -25.58
C CYS A 140 14.13 1.69 -26.41
N SER A 141 14.63 0.47 -26.50
CA SER A 141 13.90 -0.62 -27.14
C SER A 141 12.63 -0.96 -26.35
N PRO A 142 11.58 -1.53 -26.99
CA PRO A 142 10.37 -1.95 -26.29
C PRO A 142 10.64 -2.89 -25.10
N GLU A 143 11.58 -3.82 -25.23
CA GLU A 143 11.96 -4.72 -24.14
C GLU A 143 12.62 -3.99 -22.96
N GLU A 144 13.44 -2.97 -23.23
CA GLU A 144 14.03 -2.15 -22.18
C GLU A 144 12.97 -1.31 -21.47
N GLN A 145 11.98 -0.81 -22.21
CA GLN A 145 10.87 -0.07 -21.64
C GLN A 145 10.06 -0.96 -20.69
N GLU A 146 9.69 -2.16 -21.12
CA GLU A 146 8.98 -3.14 -20.28
C GLU A 146 9.78 -3.50 -19.02
N ARG A 147 11.09 -3.78 -19.17
CA ARG A 147 11.98 -4.01 -18.02
C ARG A 147 12.00 -2.83 -17.05
N ARG A 148 12.00 -1.59 -17.55
CA ARG A 148 11.97 -0.38 -16.71
C ARG A 148 10.64 -0.20 -15.98
N GLU A 149 9.54 -0.63 -16.60
CA GLU A 149 8.19 -0.57 -16.02
C GLU A 149 7.98 -1.60 -14.92
N GLN A 150 8.74 -2.70 -14.91
CA GLN A 150 8.65 -3.76 -13.89
C GLN A 150 9.75 -3.67 -12.82
N GLN A 151 10.83 -2.90 -13.06
CA GLN A 151 11.97 -2.88 -12.15
C GLN A 151 11.77 -1.88 -11.00
N LEU A 152 11.56 -2.40 -9.79
CA LEU A 152 11.58 -1.61 -8.56
C LEU A 152 12.97 -1.03 -8.25
N THR A 153 12.96 0.22 -7.82
CA THR A 153 14.13 0.99 -7.37
C THR A 153 14.21 1.06 -5.85
N ARG A 154 13.09 0.79 -5.17
CA ARG A 154 12.94 0.74 -3.71
C ARG A 154 11.93 -0.33 -3.36
N SER A 155 12.21 -1.11 -2.33
CA SER A 155 11.29 -2.08 -1.75
C SER A 155 11.61 -2.29 -0.28
N LEU A 156 10.63 -2.79 0.47
CA LEU A 156 10.89 -3.39 1.77
C LEU A 156 11.73 -4.65 1.58
N ASN A 157 12.83 -4.76 2.31
CA ASN A 157 13.61 -6.00 2.44
C ASN A 157 14.33 -5.97 3.78
N ALA A 158 14.55 -7.12 4.43
CA ALA A 158 15.15 -7.15 5.76
C ALA A 158 16.63 -6.69 5.81
N ARG A 159 17.33 -6.69 4.68
CA ARG A 159 18.78 -6.43 4.62
C ARG A 159 19.11 -4.96 4.86
N ARG A 160 18.36 -4.05 4.24
CA ARG A 160 18.63 -2.62 4.33
C ARG A 160 17.35 -1.83 4.54
N PHE A 161 17.30 -1.10 5.65
CA PHE A 161 16.23 -0.14 5.89
C PHE A 161 16.30 1.01 4.88
N CYS A 162 15.19 1.27 4.21
CA CYS A 162 14.99 2.45 3.38
C CYS A 162 13.79 3.22 3.97
N PRO A 163 13.97 4.44 4.50
CA PRO A 163 12.85 5.22 5.05
C PRO A 163 11.83 5.49 3.95
N PRO A 164 10.52 5.21 4.12
CA PRO A 164 9.54 5.44 3.06
C PRO A 164 9.49 6.90 2.62
N GLU A 165 9.12 7.14 1.37
CA GLU A 165 8.78 8.48 0.91
C GLU A 165 7.55 8.98 1.66
N ASN A 166 7.50 10.27 2.01
CA ASN A 166 6.41 10.86 2.76
C ASN A 166 5.82 12.06 2.03
N HIS A 167 4.49 12.12 2.03
CA HIS A 167 3.74 13.25 1.51
C HIS A 167 2.66 13.67 2.49
N VAL A 168 2.29 14.94 2.43
CA VAL A 168 1.17 15.51 3.17
C VAL A 168 0.20 16.14 2.17
N PHE A 169 -1.08 15.82 2.31
CA PHE A 169 -2.14 16.31 1.45
C PHE A 169 -3.30 16.84 2.29
N SER A 170 -4.01 17.83 1.77
CA SER A 170 -5.32 18.23 2.28
C SER A 170 -6.40 17.65 1.38
N LEU A 171 -7.33 16.91 1.98
CA LEU A 171 -8.45 16.29 1.27
C LEU A 171 -9.73 17.10 1.42
N CYS A 172 -10.71 16.79 0.58
CA CYS A 172 -12.06 17.33 0.69
C CYS A 172 -13.02 16.25 1.21
N GLN A 173 -14.08 16.67 1.90
CA GLN A 173 -15.15 15.75 2.30
C GLN A 173 -15.77 15.05 1.09
N ASP A 174 -16.28 13.84 1.33
CA ASP A 174 -16.96 12.97 0.38
C ASP A 174 -16.09 12.48 -0.79
N GLN A 175 -14.77 12.70 -0.69
CA GLN A 175 -13.82 12.00 -1.54
C GLN A 175 -13.70 10.53 -1.13
N THR A 176 -13.28 9.69 -2.06
CA THR A 176 -12.90 8.31 -1.73
C THR A 176 -11.40 8.14 -1.93
N LEU A 177 -10.71 7.77 -0.85
CA LEU A 177 -9.31 7.40 -0.83
C LEU A 177 -9.16 5.92 -1.23
N LEU A 178 -8.13 5.65 -2.02
CA LEU A 178 -7.79 4.35 -2.58
C LEU A 178 -6.34 4.00 -2.22
N LEU A 179 -6.10 2.80 -1.71
CA LEU A 179 -4.78 2.19 -1.64
C LEU A 179 -4.80 0.95 -2.54
N SER A 180 -3.83 0.79 -3.43
CA SER A 180 -3.84 -0.22 -4.49
C SER A 180 -2.47 -0.88 -4.68
N THR A 181 -2.47 -2.19 -4.94
CA THR A 181 -1.32 -2.93 -5.47
C THR A 181 -1.25 -2.80 -6.99
N ASP A 182 -0.12 -3.15 -7.60
CA ASP A 182 0.15 -2.98 -9.03
C ASP A 182 -0.73 -3.86 -9.91
N GLY A 183 -1.05 -5.10 -9.53
CA GLY A 183 -2.05 -5.90 -10.22
C GLY A 183 -3.42 -5.20 -10.32
N TYR A 184 -3.77 -4.33 -9.36
CA TYR A 184 -4.99 -3.54 -9.46
C TYR A 184 -4.82 -2.22 -10.23
N TRP A 185 -3.80 -1.40 -9.92
CA TRP A 185 -3.70 -0.09 -10.59
C TRP A 185 -3.13 -0.17 -11.99
N GLN A 186 -2.18 -1.07 -12.23
CA GLN A 186 -1.46 -1.19 -13.49
C GLN A 186 -2.21 -2.11 -14.45
N GLU A 187 -2.46 -3.37 -14.08
CA GLU A 187 -3.15 -4.31 -14.97
C GLU A 187 -4.64 -3.98 -15.12
N HIS A 188 -5.37 -3.83 -14.00
CA HIS A 188 -6.82 -3.63 -14.09
C HIS A 188 -7.20 -2.21 -14.53
N LEU A 189 -6.69 -1.18 -13.87
CA LEU A 189 -7.12 0.20 -14.15
C LEU A 189 -6.43 0.84 -15.37
N GLU A 190 -5.12 0.67 -15.52
CA GLU A 190 -4.37 1.33 -16.61
C GLU A 190 -4.35 0.49 -17.90
N ALA A 191 -4.10 -0.82 -17.82
CA ALA A 191 -4.14 -1.71 -18.99
C ALA A 191 -5.57 -2.18 -19.36
N GLY A 192 -6.54 -1.99 -18.46
CA GLY A 192 -7.94 -2.31 -18.72
C GLY A 192 -8.27 -3.80 -18.65
N THR A 193 -7.39 -4.62 -18.05
CA THR A 193 -7.61 -6.06 -17.92
C THR A 193 -8.80 -6.33 -16.99
N PRO A 194 -9.78 -7.15 -17.39
CA PRO A 194 -10.87 -7.56 -16.51
C PRO A 194 -10.34 -8.27 -15.24
N ARG A 195 -11.02 -8.09 -14.11
CA ARG A 195 -10.55 -8.63 -12.81
C ARG A 195 -10.38 -10.14 -12.85
N ASP A 196 -11.28 -10.86 -13.49
CA ASP A 196 -11.19 -12.31 -13.64
C ASP A 196 -9.98 -12.78 -14.46
N CYS A 197 -9.30 -11.88 -15.17
CA CYS A 197 -8.19 -12.14 -16.08
C CYS A 197 -6.83 -11.60 -15.61
N LEU A 198 -6.72 -11.08 -14.37
CA LEU A 198 -5.46 -10.54 -13.86
C LEU A 198 -4.42 -11.65 -13.65
N GLN A 199 -3.18 -11.36 -14.04
CA GLN A 199 -2.07 -12.29 -13.91
C GLN A 199 -1.43 -12.19 -12.52
N ASP A 200 -1.27 -10.96 -12.01
CA ASP A 200 -0.81 -10.69 -10.66
C ASP A 200 -1.92 -10.63 -9.62
N ASP A 201 -1.54 -10.74 -8.35
CA ASP A 201 -2.39 -10.45 -7.21
C ASP A 201 -2.87 -9.00 -7.29
N ALA A 202 -4.15 -8.79 -7.01
CA ALA A 202 -4.77 -7.49 -7.22
C ALA A 202 -5.63 -7.10 -6.04
N SER A 203 -5.24 -6.02 -5.38
CA SER A 203 -5.91 -5.55 -4.18
C SER A 203 -6.20 -4.06 -4.19
N LEU A 204 -7.35 -3.71 -3.62
CA LEU A 204 -7.82 -2.35 -3.47
C LEU A 204 -8.49 -2.17 -2.10
N LEU A 205 -7.92 -1.30 -1.28
CA LEU A 205 -8.57 -0.77 -0.09
C LEU A 205 -9.20 0.60 -0.41
N THR A 206 -10.50 0.71 -0.11
CA THR A 206 -11.31 1.90 -0.36
C THR A 206 -11.76 2.49 0.97
N LEU A 207 -11.48 3.78 1.19
CA LEU A 207 -11.79 4.50 2.42
C LEU A 207 -12.59 5.79 2.11
N PRO A 208 -13.76 6.01 2.74
CA PRO A 208 -14.49 7.27 2.58
C PRO A 208 -13.80 8.39 3.38
N VAL A 209 -13.64 9.56 2.78
CA VAL A 209 -13.09 10.76 3.42
C VAL A 209 -14.23 11.58 3.98
N ARG A 210 -14.68 11.26 5.19
CA ARG A 210 -15.74 12.01 5.89
C ARG A 210 -15.62 11.83 7.40
N PRO A 211 -16.13 12.76 8.23
CA PRO A 211 -16.17 12.58 9.67
C PRO A 211 -16.98 11.34 10.09
N GLY A 212 -16.65 10.81 11.27
CA GLY A 212 -17.38 9.73 11.94
C GLY A 212 -16.52 8.48 12.19
N SER A 213 -17.09 7.48 12.87
CA SER A 213 -16.37 6.25 13.21
C SER A 213 -16.36 5.25 12.05
N LEU A 214 -15.25 4.54 11.85
CA LEU A 214 -15.17 3.37 10.98
C LEU A 214 -15.95 2.22 11.62
N ALA A 215 -17.14 1.94 11.09
CA ALA A 215 -18.07 0.99 11.71
C ALA A 215 -17.86 -0.45 11.20
N HIS A 216 -17.45 -0.60 9.95
CA HIS A 216 -17.35 -1.89 9.27
C HIS A 216 -16.45 -1.79 8.04
N VAL A 217 -15.83 -2.92 7.68
CA VAL A 217 -15.07 -3.12 6.44
C VAL A 217 -15.74 -4.23 5.65
N GLU A 218 -16.33 -3.89 4.50
CA GLU A 218 -16.84 -4.90 3.56
C GLU A 218 -15.66 -5.59 2.89
N GLN A 219 -15.57 -6.91 3.01
CA GLN A 219 -14.48 -7.70 2.46
C GLN A 219 -14.97 -8.57 1.30
N ALA A 220 -14.27 -8.46 0.19
CA ALA A 220 -14.34 -9.37 -0.95
C ALA A 220 -12.93 -9.86 -1.23
N SER A 221 -12.52 -10.92 -0.53
CA SER A 221 -11.20 -11.52 -0.72
C SER A 221 -11.26 -13.04 -0.75
N ASP A 222 -10.35 -13.63 -1.50
CA ASP A 222 -10.15 -15.07 -1.62
C ASP A 222 -9.31 -15.67 -0.47
N THR A 223 -8.72 -14.83 0.38
CA THR A 223 -7.92 -15.24 1.54
C THR A 223 -8.15 -14.32 2.75
N ASP A 224 -7.70 -14.76 3.92
CA ASP A 224 -7.70 -13.93 5.12
C ASP A 224 -6.44 -13.05 5.16
N ASN A 225 -6.54 -11.88 4.54
CA ASN A 225 -5.44 -10.91 4.42
C ASN A 225 -5.83 -9.49 4.82
N LEU A 226 -6.92 -9.32 5.57
CA LEU A 226 -7.34 -8.04 6.11
C LEU A 226 -7.31 -8.05 7.64
N ARG A 227 -6.53 -7.16 8.22
CA ARG A 227 -6.62 -6.83 9.63
C ARG A 227 -7.52 -5.62 9.86
N TYR A 228 -8.63 -5.82 10.59
CA TYR A 228 -9.42 -4.71 11.11
C TYR A 228 -9.10 -4.44 12.58
N VAL A 229 -8.56 -3.25 12.87
CA VAL A 229 -8.28 -2.81 14.24
C VAL A 229 -9.46 -1.96 14.71
N SER A 230 -10.25 -2.51 15.63
CA SER A 230 -11.36 -1.79 16.24
C SER A 230 -10.84 -0.63 17.10
N PRO A 231 -11.57 0.49 17.17
CA PRO A 231 -11.21 1.58 18.09
C PRO A 231 -11.24 1.06 19.53
N ALA A 232 -10.15 1.31 20.27
CA ALA A 232 -10.08 1.11 21.71
C ALA A 232 -10.85 2.21 22.47
#